data_AF-A0A3B0W8M8-F1
#
_entry.id   AF-A0A3B0W8M8-F1
#
_cell.length_a   1.000
_cell.length_b   1.000
_cell.length_c   1.000
_cell.angle_alpha   90.00
_cell.angle_beta   90.00
_cell.angle_gamma   90.00
#
_symmetry.space_group_name_H-M   'P 1'
#
loop_
_entity.id
_entity.type
_entity.pdbx_description
1 polymer ?
#
loop_
_entity_poly.entity_id
_entity_poly.type
_entity_poly.pdbx_seq_one_letter_code
_entity_poly.pdbx_strand_id
1 'polypeptide(L)'
;MLKELWQYVSNTTEHPIAKKMGFLTESIAMEARARRCKSSWGAHYQHCQKAILQASQRAVQKRTVLVLGAGSLHDVPLGILSSQFEQVLLVDLVFLNSARSVAQQFANVELIEYDVTESLERIQIGLPMVDTPMGWLDDPTIDLVVSLNLMTQLPLIPVRWLIEHFEFSEQEGDVLGKQLILAHLLYLQSFSGEVCLIADREGVEYDAEGNEVDRFDPWWDIEPPKASNTWQWELMPLGEVDRNRSQKNRVGVSFL
;
A
#
# COMPACT_ATOMS: atom_id res chain seq x y z
N MET A 1 -11.12 -14.80 14.69
CA MET A 1 -12.30 -15.45 14.08
C MET A 1 -13.61 -14.67 14.21
N LEU A 2 -14.29 -14.56 15.37
CA LEU A 2 -15.62 -13.88 15.42
C LEU A 2 -15.58 -12.38 15.07
N LYS A 3 -14.56 -11.64 15.53
CA LYS A 3 -14.38 -10.21 15.19
C LYS A 3 -14.01 -10.00 13.72
N GLU A 4 -13.19 -10.87 13.14
CA GLU A 4 -12.80 -10.81 11.73
C GLU A 4 -13.98 -11.17 10.82
N LEU A 5 -14.78 -12.17 11.20
CA LEU A 5 -16.02 -12.52 10.51
C LEU A 5 -17.02 -11.36 10.55
N TRP A 6 -17.13 -10.69 11.71
CA TRP A 6 -17.97 -9.49 11.81
C TRP A 6 -17.44 -8.37 10.91
N GLN A 7 -16.12 -8.10 10.89
CA GLN A 7 -15.53 -7.14 9.97
C GLN A 7 -15.79 -7.51 8.50
N TYR A 8 -15.69 -8.79 8.13
CA TYR A 8 -15.94 -9.23 6.76
C TYR A 8 -17.39 -8.96 6.32
N VAL A 9 -18.36 -9.19 7.21
CA VAL A 9 -19.78 -8.97 6.94
C VAL A 9 -20.15 -7.48 7.03
N SER A 10 -19.57 -6.73 7.97
CA SER A 10 -19.92 -5.33 8.24
C SER A 10 -19.25 -4.32 7.32
N ASN A 11 -18.14 -4.70 6.67
CA ASN A 11 -17.49 -3.83 5.70
C ASN A 11 -18.08 -4.11 4.31
N THR A 12 -18.72 -3.10 3.74
CA THR A 12 -19.06 -3.07 2.32
C THR A 12 -17.90 -2.46 1.55
N THR A 13 -17.67 -2.97 0.34
CA THR A 13 -16.75 -2.37 -0.64
C THR A 13 -17.60 -2.02 -1.85
N GLU A 14 -17.29 -0.88 -2.46
CA GLU A 14 -17.82 -0.43 -3.74
C GLU A 14 -17.23 -1.26 -4.89
N HIS A 15 -16.15 -2.00 -4.64
CA HIS A 15 -15.47 -2.84 -5.61
C HIS A 15 -15.66 -4.34 -5.27
N PRO A 16 -16.65 -5.05 -5.85
CA PRO A 16 -16.90 -6.47 -5.56
C PRO A 16 -15.67 -7.37 -5.78
N ILE A 17 -14.80 -6.99 -6.73
CA ILE A 17 -13.52 -7.63 -7.02
C ILE A 17 -12.62 -7.69 -5.79
N ALA A 18 -12.56 -6.61 -4.99
CA ALA A 18 -11.73 -6.53 -3.80
C ALA A 18 -12.13 -7.61 -2.76
N LYS A 19 -13.43 -7.89 -2.62
CA LYS A 19 -13.92 -9.01 -1.80
C LYS A 19 -13.59 -10.35 -2.43
N LYS A 20 -13.88 -10.52 -3.72
CA LYS A 20 -13.72 -11.80 -4.44
C LYS A 20 -12.28 -12.28 -4.44
N MET A 21 -11.32 -11.39 -4.73
CA MET A 21 -9.89 -11.72 -4.80
C MET A 21 -9.19 -11.75 -3.42
N GLY A 22 -9.89 -11.36 -2.35
CA GLY A 22 -9.39 -11.47 -0.98
C GLY A 22 -8.69 -10.22 -0.41
N PHE A 23 -8.73 -9.07 -1.09
CA PHE A 23 -8.17 -7.81 -0.58
C PHE A 23 -8.83 -7.35 0.72
N LEU A 24 -10.15 -7.54 0.87
CA LEU A 24 -10.84 -7.25 2.14
C LEU A 24 -10.32 -8.13 3.28
N THR A 25 -10.11 -9.43 3.01
CA THR A 25 -9.59 -10.37 4.00
C THR A 25 -8.19 -9.95 4.45
N GLU A 26 -7.33 -9.56 3.50
CA GLU A 26 -5.98 -9.08 3.80
C GLU A 26 -6.00 -7.80 4.62
N SER A 27 -6.85 -6.83 4.26
CA SER A 27 -7.02 -5.58 5.00
C SER A 27 -7.44 -5.82 6.45
N ILE A 28 -8.36 -6.76 6.68
CA ILE A 28 -8.81 -7.17 8.03
C ILE A 28 -7.65 -7.83 8.80
N ALA A 29 -6.87 -8.70 8.15
CA ALA A 29 -5.73 -9.37 8.76
C ALA A 29 -4.63 -8.37 9.15
N MET A 30 -4.35 -7.40 8.28
CA MET A 30 -3.37 -6.33 8.52
C MET A 30 -3.79 -5.44 9.71
N GLU A 31 -5.05 -5.03 9.79
CA GLU A 31 -5.59 -4.28 10.92
C GLU A 31 -5.54 -5.10 12.23
N ALA A 32 -5.84 -6.40 12.15
CA ALA A 32 -5.71 -7.28 13.31
C ALA A 32 -4.26 -7.38 13.80
N ARG A 33 -3.29 -7.46 12.87
CA ARG A 33 -1.86 -7.47 13.17
C ARG A 33 -1.39 -6.13 13.73
N ALA A 34 -1.79 -5.01 13.14
CA ALA A 34 -1.48 -3.67 13.63
C ALA A 34 -1.86 -3.49 15.10
N ARG A 35 -3.01 -4.02 15.52
CA ARG A 35 -3.44 -3.99 16.93
C ARG A 35 -2.54 -4.82 17.85
N ARG A 36 -2.11 -6.01 17.42
CA ARG A 36 -1.23 -6.89 18.22
C ARG A 36 0.21 -6.38 18.26
N CYS A 37 0.70 -5.88 17.13
CA CYS A 37 2.05 -5.38 16.94
C CYS A 37 2.19 -3.87 17.20
N LYS A 38 1.21 -3.23 17.87
CA LYS A 38 1.16 -1.78 18.06
C LYS A 38 2.46 -1.20 18.63
N SER A 39 3.12 -1.91 19.54
CA SER A 39 4.39 -1.49 20.14
C SER A 39 5.55 -1.49 19.13
N SER A 40 5.61 -2.46 18.22
CA SER A 40 6.67 -2.57 17.22
C SER A 40 6.41 -1.70 16.00
N TRP A 41 5.14 -1.51 15.61
CA TRP A 41 4.79 -0.78 14.38
C TRP A 41 4.69 0.73 14.56
N GLY A 42 4.55 1.24 15.79
CA GLY A 42 4.42 2.69 16.04
C GLY A 42 5.57 3.52 15.46
N ALA A 43 6.82 3.02 15.52
CA ALA A 43 7.96 3.70 14.93
C ALA A 43 7.90 3.73 13.40
N HIS A 44 7.43 2.65 12.76
CA HIS A 44 7.21 2.62 11.31
C HIS A 44 6.20 3.69 10.89
N TYR A 45 5.06 3.76 11.58
CA TYR A 45 4.01 4.75 11.32
C TYR A 45 4.53 6.18 11.45
N GLN A 46 5.34 6.46 12.48
CA GLN A 46 5.98 7.77 12.65
C GLN A 46 6.95 8.12 11.51
N HIS A 47 7.70 7.14 11.00
CA HIS A 47 8.59 7.37 9.86
C HIS A 47 7.81 7.65 8.57
N CYS A 48 6.72 6.90 8.30
CA CYS A 48 5.81 7.15 7.19
C CYS A 48 5.21 8.56 7.26
N GLN A 49 4.63 8.92 8.41
CA GLN A 49 4.05 10.24 8.63
C GLN A 49 5.09 11.35 8.45
N LYS A 50 6.30 11.19 8.99
CA LYS A 50 7.38 12.16 8.82
C LYS A 50 7.78 12.32 7.35
N ALA A 51 7.88 11.23 6.60
CA ALA A 51 8.20 11.28 5.17
C ALA A 51 7.11 12.03 4.38
N ILE A 52 5.84 11.76 4.67
CA ILE A 52 4.69 12.46 4.06
C ILE A 52 4.74 13.96 4.38
N LEU A 53 5.04 14.34 5.63
CA LEU A 53 5.16 15.75 6.01
C LEU A 53 6.37 16.45 5.37
N GLN A 54 7.47 15.72 5.15
CA GLN A 54 8.61 16.25 4.39
C GLN A 54 8.24 16.45 2.92
N ALA A 55 7.48 15.52 2.32
CA ALA A 55 6.95 15.67 0.98
C ALA A 55 5.98 16.84 0.89
N SER A 56 5.09 17.00 1.89
CA SER A 56 4.15 18.09 1.93
C SER A 56 4.86 19.43 1.96
N GLN A 57 6.00 19.59 2.63
CA GLN A 57 6.77 20.84 2.61
C GLN A 57 7.32 21.22 1.22
N ARG A 58 7.49 20.25 0.31
CA ARG A 58 8.01 20.49 -1.05
C ARG A 58 6.93 20.99 -2.01
N ALA A 59 5.69 20.57 -1.81
CA ALA A 59 4.55 21.05 -2.59
C ALA A 59 4.36 22.55 -2.35
N VAL A 60 4.54 23.39 -3.38
CA VAL A 60 4.45 24.85 -3.24
C VAL A 60 3.00 25.27 -3.05
N GLN A 61 2.13 24.76 -3.91
CA GLN A 61 0.69 24.93 -3.81
C GLN A 61 0.13 23.86 -2.87
N LYS A 62 -1.03 24.16 -2.27
CA LYS A 62 -1.64 23.36 -1.21
C LYS A 62 -3.09 23.04 -1.54
N ARG A 63 -3.39 22.75 -2.80
CA ARG A 63 -4.75 22.47 -3.25
C ARG A 63 -5.08 21.03 -2.92
N THR A 64 -4.51 20.07 -3.64
CA THR A 64 -4.86 18.66 -3.44
C THR A 64 -3.63 17.82 -3.09
N VAL A 65 -3.76 16.99 -2.05
CA VAL A 65 -2.86 15.85 -1.80
C VAL A 65 -3.58 14.55 -2.09
N LEU A 66 -2.98 13.71 -2.93
CA LEU A 66 -3.45 12.38 -3.29
C LEU A 66 -2.59 11.32 -2.58
N VAL A 67 -3.19 10.46 -1.78
CA VAL A 67 -2.50 9.36 -1.07
C VAL A 67 -3.03 8.02 -1.59
N LEU A 68 -2.19 7.31 -2.33
CA LEU A 68 -2.45 5.97 -2.86
C LEU A 68 -1.98 4.92 -1.84
N GLY A 69 -2.85 3.98 -1.46
CA GLY A 69 -2.56 2.95 -0.45
C GLY A 69 -2.89 3.40 0.97
N ALA A 70 -4.01 4.11 1.14
CA ALA A 70 -4.40 4.74 2.41
C ALA A 70 -5.31 3.88 3.31
N GLY A 71 -5.48 2.58 3.05
CA GLY A 71 -6.57 1.77 3.62
C GLY A 71 -6.67 1.72 5.16
N SER A 72 -5.56 1.85 5.89
CA SER A 72 -5.54 1.80 7.36
C SER A 72 -5.56 3.17 8.06
N LEU A 73 -5.03 4.21 7.39
CA LEU A 73 -4.77 5.56 7.91
C LEU A 73 -3.79 5.69 9.08
N HIS A 74 -3.24 4.60 9.64
CA HIS A 74 -2.27 4.71 10.76
C HIS A 74 -0.97 5.41 10.35
N ASP A 75 -0.58 5.23 9.09
CA ASP A 75 0.63 5.81 8.47
C ASP A 75 0.43 7.23 7.92
N VAL A 76 -0.81 7.72 7.88
CA VAL A 76 -1.17 9.00 7.26
C VAL A 76 -1.33 10.08 8.34
N PRO A 77 -0.59 11.22 8.28
CA PRO A 77 -0.73 12.31 9.23
C PRO A 77 -1.98 13.15 8.92
N LEU A 78 -3.16 12.53 8.93
CA LEU A 78 -4.37 13.03 8.30
C LEU A 78 -4.80 14.40 8.81
N GLY A 79 -4.75 14.62 10.14
CA GLY A 79 -5.12 15.92 10.72
C GLY A 79 -4.21 17.07 10.24
N ILE A 80 -2.92 16.78 10.03
CA ILE A 80 -1.99 17.78 9.50
C ILE A 80 -2.26 18.01 8.01
N LEU A 81 -2.44 16.94 7.22
CA LEU A 81 -2.75 17.06 5.79
C LEU A 81 -4.06 17.84 5.56
N SER A 82 -5.12 17.51 6.28
CA SER A 82 -6.42 18.20 6.20
C SER A 82 -6.32 19.68 6.56
N SER A 83 -5.42 20.06 7.48
CA SER A 83 -5.17 21.47 7.81
C SER A 83 -4.29 22.20 6.80
N GLN A 84 -3.47 21.47 6.04
CA GLN A 84 -2.49 22.04 5.12
C GLN A 84 -3.03 22.17 3.71
N PHE A 85 -3.85 21.23 3.25
CA PHE A 85 -4.37 21.17 1.88
C PHE A 85 -5.85 21.54 1.82
N GLU A 86 -6.28 22.12 0.70
CA GLU A 86 -7.70 22.38 0.41
C GLU A 86 -8.49 21.07 0.33
N GLN A 87 -7.92 20.02 -0.28
CA GLN A 87 -8.50 18.69 -0.43
C GLN A 87 -7.48 17.59 -0.17
N VAL A 88 -7.93 16.52 0.50
CA VAL A 88 -7.14 15.31 0.77
C VAL A 88 -7.87 14.12 0.18
N LEU A 89 -7.31 13.54 -0.86
CA LEU A 89 -7.83 12.34 -1.51
C LEU A 89 -7.09 11.11 -0.98
N LEU A 90 -7.81 10.18 -0.37
CA LEU A 90 -7.28 8.94 0.15
C LEU A 90 -7.81 7.79 -0.72
N VAL A 91 -6.91 7.08 -1.38
CA VAL A 91 -7.26 6.03 -2.33
C VAL A 91 -6.76 4.69 -1.82
N ASP A 92 -7.63 3.70 -1.84
CA ASP A 92 -7.30 2.31 -1.56
C ASP A 92 -8.33 1.40 -2.24
N LEU A 93 -8.06 0.09 -2.37
CA LEU A 93 -9.09 -0.86 -2.79
C LEU A 93 -10.15 -1.07 -1.70
N VAL A 94 -9.77 -0.92 -0.43
CA VAL A 94 -10.64 -1.21 0.71
C VAL A 94 -10.40 -0.23 1.85
N PHE A 95 -11.48 0.41 2.33
CA PHE A 95 -11.48 1.11 3.61
C PHE A 95 -12.31 0.38 4.65
N LEU A 96 -11.65 -0.03 5.74
CA LEU A 96 -12.36 -0.57 6.91
C LEU A 96 -13.13 0.53 7.65
N ASN A 97 -14.20 0.15 8.35
CA ASN A 97 -15.02 1.08 9.13
C ASN A 97 -14.22 1.96 10.10
N SER A 98 -13.13 1.45 10.66
CA SER A 98 -12.21 2.23 11.51
C SER A 98 -11.60 3.42 10.76
N ALA A 99 -11.10 3.20 9.55
CA ALA A 99 -10.56 4.26 8.69
C ALA A 99 -11.66 5.25 8.28
N ARG A 100 -12.84 4.75 7.91
CA ARG A 100 -14.00 5.59 7.56
C ARG A 100 -14.41 6.52 8.70
N SER A 101 -14.48 6.01 9.93
CA SER A 101 -14.82 6.83 11.11
C SER A 101 -13.77 7.90 11.42
N VAL A 102 -12.49 7.66 11.10
CA VAL A 102 -11.43 8.67 11.24
C VAL A 102 -11.58 9.74 10.16
N ALA A 103 -11.75 9.34 8.89
CA ALA A 103 -11.88 10.28 7.78
C ALA A 103 -13.10 11.20 7.90
N GLN A 104 -14.24 10.70 8.38
CA GLN A 104 -15.48 11.46 8.60
C GLN A 104 -15.34 12.66 9.55
N GLN A 105 -14.24 12.76 10.31
CA GLN A 105 -13.98 13.90 11.19
C GLN A 105 -13.50 15.15 10.44
N PHE A 106 -13.17 15.03 9.15
CA PHE A 106 -12.58 16.09 8.34
C PHE A 106 -13.45 16.37 7.13
N ALA A 107 -13.82 17.65 6.92
CA ALA A 107 -14.75 18.04 5.86
C ALA A 107 -14.15 18.00 4.45
N ASN A 108 -12.81 18.04 4.35
CA ASN A 108 -12.07 18.08 3.09
C ASN A 108 -11.28 16.78 2.81
N VAL A 109 -11.64 15.69 3.49
CA VAL A 109 -11.05 14.37 3.29
C VAL A 109 -12.05 13.50 2.55
N GLU A 110 -11.61 12.92 1.44
CA GLU A 110 -12.41 12.00 0.64
C GLU A 110 -11.76 10.61 0.63
N LEU A 111 -12.57 9.57 0.85
CA LEU A 111 -12.16 8.18 0.69
C LEU A 111 -12.66 7.68 -0.65
N ILE A 112 -11.76 7.20 -1.50
CA ILE A 112 -12.07 6.73 -2.84
C ILE A 112 -11.63 5.27 -2.96
N GLU A 113 -12.60 4.37 -3.13
CA GLU A 113 -12.29 2.97 -3.44
C GLU A 113 -11.93 2.81 -4.91
N TYR A 114 -10.66 2.54 -5.21
CA TYR A 114 -10.18 2.47 -6.59
C TYR A 114 -9.01 1.50 -6.74
N ASP A 115 -9.01 0.77 -7.85
CA ASP A 115 -7.85 -0.03 -8.28
C ASP A 115 -6.83 0.89 -8.96
N VAL A 116 -5.79 1.28 -8.24
CA VAL A 116 -4.71 2.13 -8.76
C VAL A 116 -3.93 1.49 -9.91
N THR A 117 -4.06 0.18 -10.12
CA THR A 117 -3.45 -0.51 -11.28
C THR A 117 -4.34 -0.46 -12.52
N GLU A 118 -5.62 -0.17 -12.35
CA GLU A 118 -6.68 -0.25 -13.37
C GLU A 118 -6.77 -1.61 -14.09
N SER A 119 -6.11 -2.65 -13.57
CA SER A 119 -5.88 -3.92 -14.25
C SER A 119 -6.71 -5.07 -13.67
N LEU A 120 -7.27 -4.91 -12.46
CA LEU A 120 -7.89 -6.01 -11.72
C LEU A 120 -9.13 -6.58 -12.39
N GLU A 121 -9.89 -5.78 -13.15
CA GLU A 121 -11.08 -6.29 -13.84
C GLU A 121 -10.75 -7.39 -14.85
N ARG A 122 -9.65 -7.23 -15.60
CA ARG A 122 -9.14 -8.20 -16.57
C ARG A 122 -8.47 -9.37 -15.87
N ILE A 123 -7.61 -9.09 -14.89
CA ILE A 123 -6.89 -10.14 -14.15
C ILE A 123 -7.87 -11.06 -13.43
N GLN A 124 -8.94 -10.52 -12.85
CA GLN A 124 -9.98 -11.29 -12.16
C GLN A 124 -10.56 -12.42 -13.03
N ILE A 125 -10.70 -12.18 -14.34
CA ILE A 125 -11.32 -13.13 -15.29
C ILE A 125 -10.28 -13.98 -16.03
N GLY A 126 -9.01 -13.95 -15.60
CA GLY A 126 -7.95 -14.78 -16.18
C GLY A 126 -7.23 -14.15 -17.35
N LEU A 127 -7.38 -12.83 -17.58
CA LEU A 127 -6.64 -12.11 -18.60
C LEU A 127 -5.43 -11.41 -17.94
N PRO A 128 -4.20 -11.92 -18.13
CA PRO A 128 -2.99 -11.38 -17.50
C PRO A 128 -2.49 -10.13 -18.25
N MET A 129 -3.32 -9.09 -18.29
CA MET A 129 -3.02 -7.82 -18.94
C MET A 129 -2.89 -6.73 -17.90
N VAL A 130 -1.78 -5.98 -17.97
CA VAL A 130 -1.56 -4.77 -17.17
C VAL A 130 -1.96 -3.58 -18.01
N ASP A 131 -2.92 -2.82 -17.51
CA ASP A 131 -3.34 -1.55 -18.09
C ASP A 131 -2.35 -0.43 -17.69
N THR A 132 -2.39 0.69 -18.41
CA THR A 132 -1.62 1.89 -18.03
C THR A 132 -2.51 2.76 -17.16
N PRO A 133 -2.24 2.90 -15.86
CA PRO A 133 -3.10 3.69 -14.98
C PRO A 133 -3.11 5.15 -15.40
N MET A 134 -4.29 5.76 -15.39
CA MET A 134 -4.52 7.15 -15.81
C MET A 134 -5.23 7.99 -14.75
N GLY A 135 -5.79 7.37 -13.70
CA GLY A 135 -6.51 8.06 -12.64
C GLY A 135 -5.80 9.32 -12.16
N TRP A 136 -6.53 10.44 -12.13
CA TRP A 136 -6.07 11.75 -11.65
C TRP A 136 -4.92 12.43 -12.43
N LEU A 137 -4.37 11.84 -13.50
CA LEU A 137 -3.31 12.49 -14.28
C LEU A 137 -3.77 13.77 -14.99
N ASP A 138 -5.07 13.90 -15.23
CA ASP A 138 -5.71 15.07 -15.84
C ASP A 138 -6.08 16.17 -14.84
N ASP A 139 -5.87 15.96 -13.53
CA ASP A 139 -6.15 16.92 -12.48
C ASP A 139 -4.92 17.81 -12.19
N PRO A 140 -4.89 19.07 -12.65
CA PRO A 140 -3.75 19.97 -12.43
C PRO A 140 -3.72 20.55 -11.02
N THR A 141 -4.68 20.21 -10.15
CA THR A 141 -4.76 20.67 -8.76
C THR A 141 -3.99 19.81 -7.78
N ILE A 142 -3.54 18.63 -8.21
CA ILE A 142 -2.76 17.71 -7.39
C ILE A 142 -1.33 18.22 -7.26
N ASP A 143 -1.02 18.73 -6.07
CA ASP A 143 0.26 19.33 -5.74
C ASP A 143 1.22 18.33 -5.09
N LEU A 144 0.67 17.26 -4.51
CA LEU A 144 1.43 16.15 -3.91
C LEU A 144 0.74 14.81 -4.16
N VAL A 145 1.49 13.83 -4.66
CA VAL A 145 1.13 12.42 -4.69
C VAL A 145 1.99 11.64 -3.71
N VAL A 146 1.37 10.82 -2.88
CA VAL A 146 2.03 9.87 -1.99
C VAL A 146 1.64 8.47 -2.42
N SER A 147 2.59 7.63 -2.81
CA SER A 147 2.38 6.19 -2.91
C SER A 147 2.89 5.52 -1.64
N LEU A 148 1.98 4.96 -0.86
CA LEU A 148 2.21 4.54 0.51
C LEU A 148 2.24 3.02 0.64
N ASN A 149 3.46 2.46 0.67
CA ASN A 149 3.73 1.03 0.90
C ASN A 149 2.97 0.07 -0.05
N LEU A 150 2.71 0.51 -1.28
CA LEU A 150 1.98 -0.29 -2.27
C LEU A 150 2.87 -1.25 -3.05
N MET A 151 4.12 -0.88 -3.36
CA MET A 151 4.97 -1.60 -4.33
C MET A 151 4.96 -3.12 -4.13
N THR A 152 5.32 -3.59 -2.94
CA THR A 152 5.34 -5.03 -2.61
C THR A 152 3.98 -5.69 -2.82
N GLN A 153 2.88 -4.97 -2.55
CA GLN A 153 1.52 -5.51 -2.49
C GLN A 153 0.82 -5.58 -3.85
N LEU A 154 1.14 -4.67 -4.79
CA LEU A 154 0.45 -4.60 -6.09
C LEU A 154 0.45 -5.94 -6.83
N PRO A 155 1.56 -6.71 -6.90
CA PRO A 155 1.57 -8.00 -7.59
C PRO A 155 0.97 -9.16 -6.80
N LEU A 156 1.04 -9.13 -5.46
CA LEU A 156 0.87 -10.34 -4.63
C LEU A 156 -0.47 -11.04 -4.84
N ILE A 157 -1.57 -10.31 -4.65
CA ILE A 157 -2.92 -10.87 -4.79
C ILE A 157 -3.26 -11.17 -6.25
N PRO A 158 -3.00 -10.27 -7.23
CA PRO A 158 -3.24 -10.54 -8.65
C PRO A 158 -2.52 -11.78 -9.19
N VAL A 159 -1.23 -11.92 -8.90
CA VAL A 159 -0.42 -13.07 -9.35
C VAL A 159 -0.90 -14.36 -8.68
N ARG A 160 -1.09 -14.34 -7.35
CA ARG A 160 -1.63 -15.50 -6.61
C ARG A 160 -2.99 -15.92 -7.16
N TRP A 161 -3.88 -14.97 -7.43
CA TRP A 161 -5.21 -15.24 -7.98
C TRP A 161 -5.13 -15.99 -9.31
N LEU A 162 -4.26 -15.54 -10.21
CA LEU A 162 -4.06 -16.19 -11.50
C LEU A 162 -3.51 -17.60 -11.36
N ILE A 163 -2.51 -17.82 -10.50
CA ILE A 163 -1.92 -19.16 -10.27
C ILE A 163 -2.94 -20.12 -9.64
N GLU A 164 -3.75 -19.65 -8.70
CA GLU A 164 -4.70 -20.50 -7.98
C GLU A 164 -5.97 -20.83 -8.79
N HIS A 165 -6.42 -19.92 -9.65
CA HIS A 165 -7.72 -20.02 -10.32
C HIS A 165 -7.63 -20.20 -11.84
N PHE A 166 -6.46 -19.99 -12.42
CA PHE A 166 -6.17 -20.17 -13.84
C PHE A 166 -4.88 -21.00 -13.94
N GLU A 167 -4.63 -21.69 -15.05
CA GLU A 167 -3.43 -22.53 -15.21
C GLU A 167 -2.16 -21.67 -15.45
N PHE A 168 -1.96 -20.63 -14.63
CA PHE A 168 -0.88 -19.66 -14.71
C PHE A 168 0.34 -20.18 -13.96
N SER A 169 1.50 -20.16 -14.61
CA SER A 169 2.76 -20.59 -14.02
C SER A 169 3.39 -19.51 -13.14
N GLU A 170 4.31 -19.91 -12.26
CA GLU A 170 5.10 -18.95 -11.46
C GLU A 170 5.93 -18.01 -12.34
N GLN A 171 6.46 -18.50 -13.48
CA GLN A 171 7.23 -17.69 -14.42
C GLN A 171 6.36 -16.61 -15.09
N GLU A 172 5.13 -16.95 -15.46
CA GLU A 172 4.19 -15.96 -15.98
C GLU A 172 3.77 -14.97 -14.89
N GLY A 173 3.63 -15.45 -13.65
CA GLY A 173 3.40 -14.64 -12.46
C GLY A 173 4.49 -13.58 -12.24
N ASP A 174 5.76 -13.98 -12.34
CA ASP A 174 6.92 -13.09 -12.24
C ASP A 174 6.90 -11.98 -13.29
N VAL A 175 6.61 -12.35 -14.55
CA VAL A 175 6.48 -11.38 -15.65
C VAL A 175 5.36 -10.37 -15.39
N LEU A 176 4.19 -10.84 -14.95
CA LEU A 176 3.06 -9.97 -14.63
C LEU A 176 3.37 -9.04 -13.44
N GLY A 177 4.02 -9.57 -12.40
CA GLY A 177 4.41 -8.79 -11.23
C GLY A 177 5.36 -7.64 -11.59
N LYS A 178 6.38 -7.93 -12.41
CA LYS A 178 7.28 -6.94 -13.01
C LYS A 178 6.53 -5.85 -13.77
N GLN A 179 5.54 -6.25 -14.57
CA GLN A 179 4.73 -5.30 -15.35
C GLN A 179 3.89 -4.40 -14.46
N LEU A 180 3.24 -4.93 -13.41
CA LEU A 180 2.46 -4.15 -12.44
C LEU A 180 3.34 -3.12 -11.70
N ILE A 181 4.53 -3.54 -11.24
CA ILE A 181 5.51 -2.66 -10.59
C ILE A 181 5.94 -1.54 -11.53
N LEU A 182 6.32 -1.88 -12.77
CA LEU A 182 6.78 -0.91 -13.75
C LEU A 182 5.68 0.07 -14.16
N ALA A 183 4.46 -0.42 -14.42
CA ALA A 183 3.32 0.42 -14.78
C ALA A 183 3.01 1.45 -13.69
N HIS A 184 3.02 1.03 -12.42
CA HIS A 184 2.79 1.93 -11.30
C HIS A 184 3.90 2.97 -11.14
N LEU A 185 5.17 2.60 -11.35
CA LEU A 185 6.28 3.56 -11.32
C LEU A 185 6.16 4.62 -12.43
N LEU A 186 5.84 4.21 -13.66
CA LEU A 186 5.64 5.11 -14.78
C LEU A 186 4.44 6.04 -14.55
N TYR A 187 3.37 5.49 -13.97
CA TYR A 187 2.20 6.26 -13.55
C TYR A 187 2.58 7.35 -12.54
N LEU A 188 3.31 6.99 -11.48
CA LEU A 188 3.78 7.95 -10.48
C LEU A 188 4.67 9.06 -11.10
N GLN A 189 5.55 8.70 -12.04
CA GLN A 189 6.41 9.66 -12.75
C GLN A 189 5.66 10.57 -13.73
N SER A 190 4.41 10.25 -14.05
CA SER A 190 3.59 11.03 -14.99
C SER A 190 2.85 12.19 -14.32
N PHE A 191 2.84 12.25 -12.98
CA PHE A 191 2.27 13.39 -12.26
C PHE A 191 3.16 14.63 -12.39
N SER A 192 2.52 15.80 -12.47
CA SER A 192 3.21 17.10 -12.53
C SER A 192 3.54 17.70 -11.15
N GLY A 193 2.85 17.24 -10.10
CA GLY A 193 3.08 17.63 -8.71
C GLY A 193 4.28 16.91 -8.08
N GLU A 194 4.54 17.19 -6.80
CA GLU A 194 5.57 16.45 -6.06
C GLU A 194 5.14 15.00 -5.86
N VAL A 195 6.06 14.05 -5.97
CA VAL A 195 5.76 12.62 -5.81
C VAL A 195 6.64 12.02 -4.72
N CYS A 196 6.01 11.41 -3.72
CA CYS A 196 6.65 10.72 -2.61
C CYS A 196 6.29 9.24 -2.64
N LEU A 197 7.29 8.39 -2.88
CA LEU A 197 7.15 6.94 -2.85
C LEU A 197 7.74 6.37 -1.56
N ILE A 198 6.90 5.75 -0.75
CA ILE A 198 7.30 4.97 0.42
C ILE A 198 7.09 3.51 0.09
N ALA A 199 8.16 2.72 0.14
CA ALA A 199 8.12 1.31 -0.25
C ALA A 199 9.19 0.50 0.49
N ASP A 200 8.87 -0.78 0.75
CA ASP A 200 9.88 -1.76 1.14
C ASP A 200 10.99 -1.80 0.10
N ARG A 201 12.21 -2.06 0.53
CA ARG A 201 13.42 -2.17 -0.30
C ARG A 201 14.05 -3.55 -0.22
N GLU A 202 13.68 -4.30 0.81
CA GLU A 202 14.19 -5.62 1.13
C GLU A 202 13.33 -6.20 2.26
N GLY A 203 13.03 -7.49 2.18
CA GLY A 203 12.46 -8.24 3.30
C GLY A 203 13.39 -9.37 3.70
N VAL A 204 13.57 -9.56 5.02
CA VAL A 204 14.43 -10.61 5.58
C VAL A 204 13.66 -11.35 6.68
N GLU A 205 13.63 -12.67 6.58
CA GLU A 205 13.14 -13.56 7.63
C GLU A 205 14.28 -14.07 8.50
N TYR A 206 14.03 -14.18 9.80
CA TYR A 206 14.98 -14.67 10.79
C TYR A 206 14.38 -15.82 11.60
N ASP A 207 15.22 -16.77 12.00
CA ASP A 207 14.87 -17.78 13.01
C ASP A 207 14.81 -17.19 14.44
N ALA A 208 14.53 -18.05 15.43
CA ALA A 208 14.44 -17.65 16.84
C ALA A 208 15.78 -17.24 17.45
N GLU A 209 16.88 -17.75 16.90
CA GLU A 209 18.25 -17.43 17.28
C GLU A 209 18.73 -16.11 16.64
N GLY A 210 17.98 -15.56 15.69
CA GLY A 210 18.28 -14.32 14.98
C GLY A 210 19.14 -14.51 13.73
N ASN A 211 19.32 -15.75 13.26
CA ASN A 211 19.98 -16.02 11.99
C ASN A 211 19.00 -15.77 10.84
N GLU A 212 19.49 -15.22 9.75
CA GLU A 212 18.72 -15.05 8.52
C GLU A 212 18.41 -16.42 7.90
N VAL A 213 17.14 -16.66 7.60
CA VAL A 213 16.66 -17.90 6.98
C VAL A 213 16.15 -17.69 5.56
N ASP A 214 15.69 -16.48 5.25
CA ASP A 214 15.20 -16.13 3.92
C ASP A 214 15.31 -14.63 3.66
N ARG A 215 15.36 -14.26 2.38
CA ARG A 215 15.43 -12.90 1.89
C ARG A 215 14.68 -12.79 0.57
N PHE A 216 13.81 -11.79 0.46
CA PHE A 216 13.05 -11.55 -0.75
C PHE A 216 13.16 -10.09 -1.22
N ASP A 217 13.05 -9.92 -2.54
CA ASP A 217 12.98 -8.62 -3.19
C ASP A 217 11.52 -8.17 -3.35
N PRO A 218 11.09 -7.07 -2.71
CA PRO A 218 9.74 -6.55 -2.88
C PRO A 218 9.47 -5.92 -4.25
N TRP A 219 10.51 -5.72 -5.09
CA TRP A 219 10.40 -5.06 -6.38
C TRP A 219 10.32 -6.00 -7.57
N TRP A 220 10.33 -7.31 -7.35
CA TRP A 220 10.25 -8.30 -8.42
C TRP A 220 11.32 -8.05 -9.49
N ASP A 221 12.58 -7.87 -9.08
CA ASP A 221 13.75 -7.52 -9.91
C ASP A 221 13.68 -6.19 -10.67
N ILE A 222 12.68 -5.33 -10.40
CA ILE A 222 12.67 -3.96 -10.94
C ILE A 222 13.55 -3.08 -10.06
N GLU A 223 14.52 -2.38 -10.66
CA GLU A 223 15.42 -1.51 -9.91
C GLU A 223 14.64 -0.37 -9.21
N PRO A 224 14.70 -0.27 -7.88
CA PRO A 224 14.02 0.79 -7.15
C PRO A 224 14.65 2.17 -7.39
N PRO A 225 13.84 3.25 -7.43
CA PRO A 225 14.38 4.60 -7.35
C PRO A 225 15.20 4.78 -6.07
N LYS A 226 16.27 5.59 -6.16
CA LYS A 226 17.17 5.83 -5.02
C LYS A 226 16.39 6.31 -3.79
N ALA A 227 16.62 5.68 -2.64
CA ALA A 227 16.04 6.12 -1.39
C ALA A 227 16.85 7.30 -0.81
N SER A 228 16.14 8.35 -0.41
CA SER A 228 16.69 9.51 0.33
C SER A 228 16.83 9.22 1.83
N ASN A 229 15.97 8.36 2.36
CA ASN A 229 15.97 7.92 3.75
C ASN A 229 15.49 6.47 3.82
N THR A 230 15.96 5.71 4.82
CA THR A 230 15.53 4.33 5.07
C THR A 230 15.41 4.06 6.56
N TRP A 231 14.57 3.08 6.93
CA TRP A 231 14.49 2.55 8.28
C TRP A 231 14.16 1.06 8.25
N GLN A 232 14.32 0.39 9.39
CA GLN A 232 13.91 -0.99 9.60
C GLN A 232 12.52 -1.03 10.21
N TRP A 233 11.64 -1.86 9.65
CA TRP A 233 10.31 -2.15 10.17
C TRP A 233 10.26 -3.62 10.58
N GLU A 234 10.02 -3.88 11.86
CA GLU A 234 9.72 -5.22 12.34
C GLU A 234 8.27 -5.57 11.99
N LEU A 235 8.07 -6.05 10.76
CA LEU A 235 6.76 -6.41 10.22
C LEU A 235 6.14 -7.56 11.02
N MET A 236 6.91 -8.62 11.29
CA MET A 236 6.46 -9.75 12.10
C MET A 236 7.44 -9.98 13.24
N PRO A 237 7.16 -9.45 14.44
CA PRO A 237 7.95 -9.77 15.62
C PRO A 237 7.92 -11.28 15.91
N LEU A 238 8.97 -11.79 16.55
CA LEU A 238 9.05 -13.21 16.95
C LEU A 238 7.84 -13.57 17.83
N GLY A 239 7.14 -14.66 17.49
CA GLY A 239 5.96 -15.11 18.21
C GLY A 239 4.63 -14.51 17.76
N GLU A 240 4.61 -13.60 16.78
CA GLU A 240 3.37 -13.02 16.24
C GLU A 240 2.58 -14.01 15.37
N VAL A 241 3.25 -14.65 14.41
CA VAL A 241 2.64 -15.69 13.54
C VAL A 241 3.21 -17.06 13.89
N ASP A 242 4.52 -17.14 14.05
CA ASP A 242 5.27 -18.34 14.43
C ASP A 242 6.19 -17.98 15.61
N ARG A 243 6.33 -18.91 16.57
CA ARG A 243 7.28 -18.79 17.69
C ARG A 243 8.73 -18.82 17.23
N ASN A 244 8.98 -19.33 16.02
CA ASN A 244 10.32 -19.60 15.52
C ASN A 244 10.74 -18.66 14.38
N ARG A 245 9.86 -17.76 13.93
CA ARG A 245 10.19 -16.84 12.84
C ARG A 245 9.82 -15.40 13.16
N SER A 246 10.67 -14.50 12.69
CA SER A 246 10.38 -13.07 12.65
C SER A 246 10.72 -12.52 11.27
N GLN A 247 10.14 -11.38 10.91
CA GLN A 247 10.39 -10.70 9.65
C GLN A 247 10.65 -9.22 9.87
N LYS A 248 11.69 -8.72 9.20
CA LYS A 248 12.00 -7.29 9.14
C LYS A 248 12.09 -6.85 7.69
N ASN A 249 11.48 -5.70 7.40
CA ASN A 249 11.59 -5.05 6.11
C ASN A 249 12.45 -3.79 6.25
N ARG A 250 13.36 -3.56 5.30
CA ARG A 250 13.98 -2.25 5.13
C ARG A 250 13.04 -1.41 4.28
N VAL A 251 12.46 -0.35 4.84
CA VAL A 251 11.59 0.58 4.11
C VAL A 251 12.40 1.80 3.67
N GLY A 252 12.06 2.39 2.52
CA GLY A 252 12.75 3.56 2.00
C GLY A 252 11.85 4.57 1.30
N VAL A 253 12.24 5.83 1.35
CA VAL A 253 11.52 6.97 0.76
C VAL A 253 12.25 7.50 -0.46
N SER A 254 11.56 7.58 -1.59
CA SER A 254 12.04 8.19 -2.82
C SER A 254 11.17 9.39 -3.19
N PHE A 255 11.79 10.42 -3.73
CA PHE A 255 11.09 11.51 -4.41
C PHE A 255 11.33 11.30 -5.90
N LEU A 256 10.26 11.30 -6.70
CA LEU A 256 10.33 11.04 -8.15
C LEU A 256 10.32 12.35 -8.93
#